data_AF-C7ETR3-F1
#
_entry.id   AF-C7ETR3-F1
#
_cell.length_a   1.000
_cell.length_b   1.000
_cell.length_c   1.000
_cell.angle_alpha   90.00
_cell.angle_beta   90.00
_cell.angle_gamma   90.00
#
_symmetry.space_group_name_H-M   'P 1'
#
loop_
_entity.id
_entity.type
_entity.pdbx_description
1 polymer ?
#
loop_
_entity_poly.entity_id
_entity_poly.type
_entity_poly.pdbx_seq_one_letter_code
_entity_poly.pdbx_strand_id
1 'polypeptide(L)'
;ACYISNCPIGGKRSMMDAPLRKCMSCGPGDRGRCFGPSICCGEGLGCLLGSPETAHCVEENYLLTPCQAGGRPCGSEGGRCAASGLCCDAESCTTDQSCLIEEEGDEQTSQFDGSDPGDIILRLLHLAGHSSPHRVHQ
;
A
#
# COMPACT_ATOMS: atom_id res chain seq x y z
N ALA A 1 -24.41 -21.39 -37.68
CA ALA A 1 -24.83 -22.27 -36.56
C ALA A 1 -23.63 -22.46 -35.63
N CYS A 2 -23.72 -22.03 -34.38
CA CYS A 2 -22.74 -22.38 -33.35
C CYS A 2 -23.37 -23.45 -32.45
N TYR A 3 -22.74 -24.63 -32.42
CA TYR A 3 -23.23 -25.86 -31.78
C TYR A 3 -22.58 -26.14 -30.42
N ILE A 4 -22.32 -25.11 -29.61
CA ILE A 4 -21.70 -25.28 -28.29
C ILE A 4 -22.80 -25.15 -27.22
N SER A 5 -23.15 -26.28 -26.62
CA SER A 5 -24.21 -26.43 -25.60
C SER A 5 -23.74 -26.11 -24.17
N ASN A 6 -22.46 -25.75 -23.99
CA ASN A 6 -21.88 -25.32 -22.72
C ASN A 6 -21.34 -23.89 -22.81
N CYS A 7 -22.16 -22.93 -23.23
CA CYS A 7 -21.79 -21.53 -23.07
C CYS A 7 -21.84 -21.17 -21.58
N PRO A 8 -20.73 -20.72 -20.97
CA PRO A 8 -20.74 -20.26 -19.58
C PRO A 8 -21.75 -19.11 -19.42
N ILE A 9 -22.34 -19.02 -18.22
CA ILE A 9 -23.29 -17.94 -17.89
C ILE A 9 -22.56 -16.62 -18.03
N GLY A 10 -22.88 -15.89 -19.11
CA GLY A 10 -22.27 -14.61 -19.40
C GLY A 10 -21.74 -14.47 -20.82
N GLY A 11 -22.49 -13.78 -21.68
CA GLY A 11 -21.97 -13.33 -22.97
C GLY A 11 -20.78 -12.37 -22.80
N LYS A 12 -20.04 -12.06 -23.89
CA LYS A 12 -18.79 -11.26 -23.92
C LYS A 12 -18.75 -9.97 -23.07
N ARG A 13 -19.91 -9.47 -22.62
CA ARG A 13 -20.08 -8.22 -21.86
C ARG A 13 -20.26 -8.40 -20.35
N SER A 14 -20.57 -9.60 -19.86
CA SER A 14 -20.87 -9.79 -18.42
C SER A 14 -19.64 -10.02 -17.55
N MET A 15 -18.46 -10.26 -18.15
CA MET A 15 -17.19 -10.39 -17.41
C MET A 15 -16.64 -9.05 -16.92
N MET A 16 -17.11 -7.93 -17.47
CA MET A 16 -16.56 -6.59 -17.18
C MET A 16 -17.13 -5.96 -15.90
N ASP A 17 -18.26 -6.46 -15.40
CA ASP A 17 -19.00 -5.82 -14.29
C ASP A 17 -18.88 -6.59 -12.96
N ALA A 18 -18.18 -7.71 -12.96
CA ALA A 18 -17.87 -8.44 -11.73
C ALA A 18 -16.66 -7.79 -11.03
N PRO A 19 -16.73 -7.53 -9.70
CA PRO A 19 -15.57 -7.06 -8.95
C PRO A 19 -14.37 -7.97 -9.16
N LEU A 20 -13.24 -7.41 -9.60
CA LEU A 20 -12.00 -8.16 -9.78
C LEU A 20 -11.53 -8.72 -8.44
N ARG A 21 -11.12 -9.99 -8.41
CA ARG A 21 -10.52 -10.57 -7.21
C ARG A 21 -9.17 -9.91 -6.93
N LYS A 22 -8.75 -9.92 -5.68
CA LYS A 22 -7.37 -9.55 -5.32
C LYS A 22 -6.43 -10.64 -5.82
N CYS A 23 -5.27 -10.25 -6.34
CA CYS A 23 -4.25 -11.23 -6.70
C CYS A 23 -3.73 -11.98 -5.46
N MET A 24 -3.13 -13.15 -5.68
CA MET A 24 -2.61 -14.03 -4.63
C MET A 24 -1.61 -13.31 -3.72
N SER A 25 -1.56 -13.77 -2.47
CA SER A 25 -0.52 -13.32 -1.54
C SER A 25 0.82 -13.93 -1.91
N CYS A 26 1.88 -13.25 -1.48
CA CYS A 26 3.27 -13.68 -1.71
C CYS A 26 4.19 -13.04 -0.67
N GLY A 27 5.46 -13.44 -0.69
CA GLY A 27 6.47 -12.89 0.21
C GLY A 27 6.39 -13.42 1.65
N PRO A 28 7.32 -13.00 2.52
CA PRO A 28 7.40 -13.47 3.90
C PRO A 28 6.11 -13.18 4.68
N GLY A 29 5.46 -14.25 5.17
CA GLY A 29 4.23 -14.15 5.96
C GLY A 29 3.01 -13.65 5.18
N ASP A 30 2.96 -13.87 3.86
CA ASP A 30 1.82 -13.48 3.00
C ASP A 30 1.49 -11.97 3.02
N ARG A 31 2.50 -11.16 3.36
CA ARG A 31 2.36 -9.70 3.51
C ARG A 31 2.37 -8.95 2.18
N GLY A 32 2.78 -9.62 1.10
CA GLY A 32 2.78 -9.06 -0.25
C GLY A 32 1.61 -9.55 -1.10
N ARG A 33 1.50 -8.96 -2.29
CA ARG A 33 0.59 -9.36 -3.37
C ARG A 33 1.34 -9.45 -4.68
N CYS A 34 0.91 -10.36 -5.53
CA CYS A 34 1.48 -10.53 -6.86
C CYS A 34 1.04 -9.37 -7.77
N PHE A 35 2.01 -8.65 -8.33
CA PHE A 35 1.80 -7.62 -9.36
C PHE A 35 2.07 -8.17 -10.77
N GLY A 36 2.93 -9.18 -10.86
CA GLY A 36 3.25 -9.93 -12.08
C GLY A 36 3.81 -11.31 -11.73
N PRO A 37 4.09 -12.17 -12.72
CA PRO A 37 4.53 -13.56 -12.48
C PRO A 37 5.84 -13.68 -11.69
N SER A 38 6.66 -12.61 -11.70
CA SER A 38 7.94 -12.52 -11.01
C SER A 38 8.03 -11.29 -10.10
N ILE A 39 6.88 -10.71 -9.69
CA ILE A 39 6.85 -9.46 -8.91
C ILE A 39 5.89 -9.63 -7.72
N CYS A 40 6.44 -9.50 -6.51
CA CYS A 40 5.70 -9.50 -5.26
C CYS A 40 5.95 -8.19 -4.51
N CYS A 41 4.89 -7.46 -4.16
CA CYS A 41 5.04 -6.19 -3.44
C CYS A 41 4.08 -6.09 -2.25
N GLY A 42 4.49 -5.37 -1.22
CA GLY A 42 3.65 -5.06 -0.07
C GLY A 42 4.16 -3.89 0.75
N GLU A 43 3.25 -3.23 1.47
CA GLU A 43 3.60 -2.16 2.40
C GLU A 43 4.55 -2.67 3.50
N GLY A 44 5.66 -1.96 3.70
CA GLY A 44 6.74 -2.36 4.63
C GLY A 44 7.61 -3.54 4.17
N LEU A 45 7.19 -4.30 3.15
CA LEU A 45 8.02 -5.32 2.47
C LEU A 45 8.86 -4.70 1.34
N GLY A 46 8.32 -3.66 0.68
CA GLY A 46 8.85 -3.18 -0.59
C GLY A 46 8.42 -4.08 -1.74
N CYS A 47 9.27 -4.24 -2.75
CA CYS A 47 9.03 -5.13 -3.89
C CYS A 47 10.19 -6.12 -4.06
N LEU A 48 9.83 -7.39 -4.24
CA LEU A 48 10.72 -8.48 -4.58
C LEU A 48 10.51 -8.82 -6.06
N LEU A 49 11.60 -8.85 -6.82
CA LEU A 49 11.58 -9.13 -8.26
C LEU A 49 12.46 -10.34 -8.57
N GLY A 50 11.89 -11.34 -9.24
CA GLY A 50 12.61 -12.53 -9.70
C GLY A 50 13.23 -13.37 -8.58
N SER A 51 12.71 -13.29 -7.36
CA SER A 51 13.19 -14.03 -6.21
C SER A 51 12.38 -15.32 -5.99
N PRO A 52 12.87 -16.29 -5.21
CA PRO A 52 12.09 -17.50 -4.90
C PRO A 52 10.73 -17.19 -4.27
N GLU A 53 10.63 -16.09 -3.52
CA GLU A 53 9.40 -15.63 -2.89
C GLU A 53 8.36 -15.13 -3.90
N THR A 54 8.74 -14.86 -5.15
CA THR A 54 7.82 -14.50 -6.25
C THR A 54 7.33 -15.72 -7.03
N ALA A 55 7.86 -16.93 -6.79
CA ALA A 55 7.52 -18.12 -7.58
C ALA A 55 6.02 -18.46 -7.56
N HIS A 56 5.36 -18.20 -6.43
CA HIS A 56 3.91 -18.40 -6.28
C HIS A 56 3.08 -17.48 -7.19
N CYS A 57 3.64 -16.34 -7.63
CA CYS A 57 2.94 -15.42 -8.51
C CYS A 57 2.78 -15.94 -9.94
N VAL A 58 3.58 -16.93 -10.36
CA VAL A 58 3.40 -17.57 -11.67
C VAL A 58 2.08 -18.32 -11.75
N GLU A 59 1.52 -18.73 -10.61
CA GLU A 59 0.25 -19.45 -10.55
C GLU A 59 -0.93 -18.59 -11.03
N GLU A 60 -0.82 -17.26 -10.93
CA GLU A 60 -1.84 -16.33 -11.43
C GLU A 60 -2.09 -16.52 -12.93
N ASN A 61 -1.08 -16.92 -13.71
CA ASN A 61 -1.19 -17.14 -15.15
C ASN A 61 -2.13 -18.30 -15.52
N TYR A 62 -2.38 -19.22 -14.59
CA TYR A 62 -3.25 -20.37 -14.81
C TYR A 62 -4.69 -20.14 -14.34
N LEU A 63 -4.95 -19.02 -13.65
CA LEU A 63 -6.28 -18.67 -13.16
C LEU A 63 -7.08 -17.94 -14.25
N LEU A 64 -8.21 -18.54 -14.66
CA LEU A 64 -9.08 -17.98 -15.71
C LEU A 64 -9.85 -16.72 -15.28
N THR A 65 -9.91 -16.45 -13.98
CA THR A 65 -10.53 -15.25 -13.41
C THR A 65 -9.48 -14.14 -13.29
N PRO A 66 -9.65 -12.95 -13.88
CA PRO A 66 -8.69 -11.86 -13.75
C PRO A 66 -8.60 -11.36 -12.31
N CYS A 67 -7.42 -10.91 -11.90
CA CYS A 67 -7.19 -10.28 -10.61
C CYS A 67 -6.62 -8.87 -10.75
N GLN A 68 -6.64 -8.14 -9.65
CA GLN A 68 -5.97 -6.85 -9.53
C GLN A 68 -5.11 -6.83 -8.27
N ALA A 69 -3.82 -6.54 -8.46
CA ALA A 69 -2.94 -6.15 -7.37
C ALA A 69 -3.47 -4.80 -6.85
N GLY A 70 -3.55 -4.62 -5.53
CA GLY A 70 -4.22 -3.46 -4.93
C GLY A 70 -3.58 -2.11 -5.24
N GLY A 71 -3.77 -1.14 -4.34
CA GLY A 71 -3.18 0.19 -4.49
C GLY A 71 -3.89 1.06 -5.52
N ARG A 72 -3.49 2.33 -5.54
CA ARG A 72 -4.02 3.38 -6.43
C ARG A 72 -3.32 3.33 -7.79
N PRO A 73 -3.99 3.68 -8.90
CA PRO A 73 -3.35 3.77 -10.21
C PRO A 73 -2.19 4.78 -10.20
N CYS A 74 -1.14 4.50 -10.96
CA CYS A 74 0.04 5.35 -11.15
C CYS A 74 0.64 5.10 -12.55
N GLY A 75 1.51 5.99 -13.02
CA GLY A 75 2.09 5.92 -14.36
C GLY A 75 1.07 5.99 -15.51
N SER A 76 1.52 5.64 -16.72
CA SER A 76 0.69 5.59 -17.94
C SER A 76 0.22 4.19 -18.33
N GLU A 77 0.97 3.15 -17.95
CA GLU A 77 0.79 1.77 -18.45
C GLU A 77 -0.14 0.91 -17.59
N GLY A 78 -1.09 1.52 -16.88
CA GLY A 78 -1.97 0.78 -15.97
C GLY A 78 -1.28 0.27 -14.70
N GLY A 79 -0.13 0.87 -14.36
CA GLY A 79 0.60 0.59 -13.13
C GLY A 79 -0.20 0.95 -11.88
N ARG A 80 0.22 0.37 -10.75
CA ARG A 80 -0.40 0.59 -9.45
C ARG A 80 0.64 0.72 -8.36
N CYS A 81 0.35 1.57 -7.37
CA CYS A 81 1.25 1.79 -6.25
C CYS A 81 1.36 0.51 -5.42
N ALA A 82 2.55 -0.07 -5.42
CA ALA A 82 2.81 -1.40 -4.89
C ALA A 82 3.49 -1.34 -3.52
N ALA A 83 4.25 -0.27 -3.27
CA ALA A 83 4.85 0.12 -2.00
C ALA A 83 5.07 1.64 -2.00
N SER A 84 5.45 2.21 -0.86
CA SER A 84 5.70 3.66 -0.76
C SER A 84 6.76 4.11 -1.77
N GLY A 85 6.36 5.01 -2.67
CA GLY A 85 7.20 5.54 -3.74
C GLY A 85 7.45 4.61 -4.93
N LEU A 86 6.79 3.44 -5.01
CA LEU A 86 6.96 2.48 -6.10
C LEU A 86 5.64 2.24 -6.86
N CYS A 87 5.67 2.50 -8.17
CA CYS A 87 4.63 2.15 -9.13
C CYS A 87 5.04 0.88 -9.88
N CYS A 88 4.18 -0.15 -9.89
CA CYS A 88 4.46 -1.40 -10.58
C CYS A 88 3.34 -1.79 -11.54
N ASP A 89 3.72 -2.36 -12.67
CA ASP A 89 2.86 -3.12 -13.57
C ASP A 89 3.23 -4.61 -13.51
N ALA A 90 2.76 -5.41 -14.48
CA ALA A 90 3.01 -6.84 -14.52
C ALA A 90 4.45 -7.22 -14.90
N GLU A 91 5.22 -6.29 -15.45
CA GLU A 91 6.55 -6.53 -16.00
C GLU A 91 7.65 -5.82 -15.20
N SER A 92 7.37 -4.66 -14.61
CA SER A 92 8.37 -3.83 -13.96
C SER A 92 7.82 -2.97 -12.81
N CYS A 93 8.76 -2.40 -12.05
CA CYS A 93 8.49 -1.39 -11.04
C CYS A 93 9.38 -0.18 -11.29
N THR A 94 8.82 1.01 -11.12
CA THR A 94 9.54 2.28 -11.22
C THR A 94 9.22 3.15 -10.01
N THR A 95 10.14 4.06 -9.67
CA THR A 95 9.89 5.03 -8.60
C THR A 95 8.88 6.08 -9.07
N ASP A 96 7.84 6.31 -8.28
CA ASP A 96 6.80 7.29 -8.58
C ASP A 96 6.41 8.04 -7.30
N GLN A 97 6.57 9.37 -7.30
CA GLN A 97 6.26 10.23 -6.16
C GLN A 97 4.78 10.21 -5.80
N SER A 98 3.90 9.94 -6.78
CA SER A 98 2.47 9.79 -6.52
C SER A 98 2.17 8.56 -5.65
N CYS A 99 3.10 7.60 -5.54
CA CYS A 99 2.96 6.44 -4.67
C CYS A 99 3.56 6.63 -3.29
N LEU A 100 4.11 7.81 -2.97
CA LEU A 100 4.55 8.08 -1.60
C LEU A 100 3.33 8.08 -0.69
N ILE A 101 3.44 7.30 0.38
CA ILE A 101 2.49 7.40 1.50
C ILE A 101 2.93 8.65 2.24
N GLU A 102 2.20 9.74 2.05
CA GLU A 102 2.29 10.85 2.99
C GLU A 102 1.81 10.27 4.33
N GLU A 103 2.71 10.12 5.30
CA GLU A 103 2.26 9.97 6.67
C GLU A 103 1.46 11.23 6.94
N GLU A 104 0.14 11.09 6.93
CA GLU A 104 -0.82 12.06 7.41
C GLU A 104 -0.36 12.37 8.84
N GLY A 105 0.46 13.41 8.98
CA GLY A 105 0.89 13.89 10.28
C GLY A 105 -0.38 14.30 10.98
N ASP A 106 -0.74 13.53 12.02
CA ASP A 106 -1.90 13.72 12.89
C ASP A 106 -2.55 15.11 12.76
N GLU A 107 -3.47 15.27 11.81
CA GLU A 107 -4.44 16.36 11.84
C GLU A 107 -5.52 16.00 12.86
N GLN A 108 -5.12 15.92 14.12
CA GLN A 108 -6.03 16.06 15.25
C GLN A 108 -6.23 17.55 15.53
N THR A 109 -6.73 18.27 14.52
CA THR A 109 -7.47 19.52 14.69
C THR A 109 -8.94 19.18 14.93
N SER A 110 -9.23 18.56 16.08
CA SER A 110 -10.58 18.61 16.66
C SER A 110 -10.51 19.23 18.05
N GLN A 111 -10.70 20.55 18.06
CA GLN A 111 -11.47 21.30 19.06
C GLN A 111 -11.36 20.80 20.51
N PHE A 112 -10.33 21.24 21.23
CA PHE A 112 -10.42 21.34 22.69
C PHE A 112 -11.09 22.68 23.02
N ASP A 113 -12.40 22.60 23.22
CA ASP A 113 -13.22 23.69 23.74
C ASP A 113 -12.86 23.96 25.22
N GLY A 114 -12.71 25.23 25.58
CA GLY A 114 -12.61 25.68 26.98
C GLY A 114 -11.20 25.88 27.54
N SER A 115 -10.61 27.04 27.26
CA SER A 115 -9.40 27.54 27.94
C SER A 115 -9.67 27.81 29.43
N ASP A 116 -9.13 26.97 30.33
CA ASP A 116 -8.86 27.34 31.71
C ASP A 116 -7.45 27.99 31.80
N PRO A 117 -7.31 29.21 32.34
CA PRO A 117 -6.03 29.91 32.40
C PRO A 117 -4.99 29.22 33.31
N GLY A 118 -5.37 28.22 34.11
CA GLY A 118 -4.47 27.46 34.98
C GLY A 118 -3.53 26.51 34.23
N ASP A 119 -3.97 25.94 33.10
CA ASP A 119 -3.21 24.92 32.36
C ASP A 119 -1.97 25.47 31.65
N ILE A 120 -2.05 26.72 31.18
CA ILE A 120 -0.91 27.39 30.53
C ILE A 120 0.20 27.69 31.55
N ILE A 121 -0.19 28.10 32.77
CA ILE A 121 0.77 28.39 33.85
C ILE A 121 1.49 27.11 34.29
N LEU A 122 0.77 25.97 34.34
CA LEU A 122 1.38 24.68 34.68
C LEU A 122 2.43 24.26 33.64
N ARG A 123 2.15 24.45 32.34
CA ARG A 123 3.10 24.11 31.26
C ARG A 123 4.36 24.97 31.28
N LEU A 124 4.25 26.26 31.62
CA LEU A 124 5.41 27.14 31.79
C LEU A 124 6.28 26.77 33.00
N LEU A 125 5.67 26.35 34.12
CA LEU A 125 6.41 25.90 35.30
C LEU A 125 7.20 24.61 35.04
N HIS A 126 6.68 23.69 34.22
CA HIS A 126 7.39 22.47 33.83
C HIS A 126 8.60 22.75 32.92
N LEU A 127 8.60 23.82 32.14
CA LEU A 127 9.75 24.23 31.32
C LEU A 127 10.86 24.88 32.16
N ALA A 128 10.50 25.61 33.21
CA ALA A 128 11.46 26.20 34.15
C ALA A 128 12.10 25.18 35.11
N GLY A 129 11.49 24.00 35.29
CA GLY A 129 11.98 22.94 36.19
C GLY A 129 13.13 22.08 35.64
N HIS A 130 13.51 22.24 34.37
CA HIS A 130 14.59 21.45 33.73
C HIS A 130 15.94 22.17 33.65
N SER A 131 16.19 23.22 34.45
CA SER A 131 17.56 23.73 34.65
C SER A 131 18.22 23.00 35.83
N SER A 132 18.88 21.88 35.55
CA SER A 132 19.89 21.30 36.46
C SER A 132 21.29 21.75 36.02
N PRO A 133 22.20 22.10 36.95
CA PRO A 133 23.39 22.89 36.65
C PRO A 133 24.50 22.00 36.09
N HIS A 134 24.87 22.21 34.82
CA HIS A 134 26.13 21.63 34.33
C HIS A 134 27.31 22.47 34.82
N ARG A 135 28.02 21.83 35.73
CA ARG A 135 29.17 22.25 36.53
C ARG A 135 30.37 22.65 35.67
N VAL A 136 30.99 23.77 36.04
CA VAL A 136 32.32 24.24 35.61
C VAL A 136 33.41 23.25 36.05
N HIS A 137 34.36 22.92 35.17
CA HIS A 137 35.79 22.68 35.42
C HIS A 137 36.46 22.50 34.03
N GLN A 138 37.29 23.44 33.58
CA GLN A 138 38.76 23.51 33.72
C GLN A 138 39.47 22.28 33.16
#